data_AF-A0A0A2XRQ7-F1
#
_entry.id   AF-A0A0A2XRQ7-F1
#
_cell.length_a   1.000
_cell.length_b   1.000
_cell.length_c   1.000
_cell.angle_alpha   90.00
_cell.angle_beta   90.00
_cell.angle_gamma   90.00
#
_symmetry.space_group_name_H-M   'P 1'
#
loop_
_entity.id
_entity.type
_entity.pdbx_description
1 polymer ?
#
loop_
_entity_poly.entity_id
_entity_poly.type
_entity_poly.pdbx_seq_one_letter_code
_entity_poly.pdbx_strand_id
1 'polypeptide(L)' 'MEMKWQDSQQIAEALYDRFPDLDPRTVRFTDLHRWICELEEFDDDPKKSNEKILEAIFLGI' A
#
# COMPACT_ATOMS: atom_id res chain seq x y z
N MET A 1 12.01 -3.70 10.00
CA MET A 1 11.77 -2.24 9.97
C MET A 1 10.27 -2.10 9.85
N GLU A 2 9.63 -1.31 10.70
CA GLU A 2 8.17 -1.18 10.73
C GLU A 2 7.75 -0.17 9.66
N MET A 3 7.10 -0.62 8.58
CA MET A 3 6.55 0.26 7.55
C MET A 3 5.32 0.97 8.08
N LYS A 4 5.27 2.30 7.87
CA LYS A 4 4.13 3.12 8.24
C LYS A 4 3.43 3.66 7.02
N TRP A 5 2.18 4.10 7.20
CA TRP A 5 1.41 4.76 6.15
C TRP A 5 2.13 5.97 5.51
N GLN A 6 3.08 6.59 6.23
CA GLN A 6 3.90 7.70 5.71
C GLN A 6 4.96 7.24 4.71
N ASP A 7 5.37 5.98 4.78
CA ASP A 7 6.36 5.36 3.90
C ASP A 7 5.71 4.82 2.62
N SER A 8 4.95 5.68 1.93
CA SER A 8 4.13 5.28 0.78
C SER A 8 4.95 4.59 -0.32
N GLN A 9 6.19 5.02 -0.51
CA GLN A 9 7.11 4.46 -1.49
C GLN A 9 7.58 3.05 -1.12
N GLN A 10 7.96 2.82 0.14
CA GLN A 10 8.33 1.48 0.61
C GLN A 10 7.15 0.51 0.52
N ILE A 11 5.95 0.97 0.88
CA ILE A 11 4.73 0.16 0.77
C ILE A 11 4.44 -0.19 -0.70
N ALA A 12 4.58 0.77 -1.61
CA ALA A 12 4.39 0.54 -3.04
C ALA A 12 5.41 -0.48 -3.59
N GLU A 13 6.69 -0.36 -3.23
CA GLU A 13 7.74 -1.33 -3.61
C GLU A 13 7.42 -2.73 -3.09
N ALA A 14 6.99 -2.87 -1.83
CA ALA A 14 6.61 -4.16 -1.25
C ALA A 14 5.38 -4.78 -1.93
N LEU A 15 4.39 -3.95 -2.29
CA LEU A 15 3.23 -4.39 -3.06
C LEU A 15 3.62 -4.81 -4.49
N TYR A 16 4.53 -4.08 -5.13
CA TYR A 16 4.98 -4.38 -6.48
C TYR A 16 5.82 -5.68 -6.53
N ASP A 17 6.64 -5.93 -5.51
CA ASP A 17 7.38 -7.20 -5.37
C ASP A 17 6.43 -8.40 -5.17
N ARG A 18 5.38 -8.21 -4.36
CA ARG A 18 4.34 -9.22 -4.13
C ARG A 18 3.42 -9.42 -5.34
N PHE A 19 3.14 -8.36 -6.08
CA PHE A 19 2.21 -8.34 -7.21
C PHE A 19 2.82 -7.61 -8.42
N PRO A 20 3.81 -8.20 -9.10
CA PRO A 20 4.50 -7.55 -10.23
C PRO A 20 3.62 -7.37 -11.47
N ASP A 21 2.57 -8.19 -11.61
CA ASP A 21 1.57 -8.12 -12.68
C ASP A 21 0.33 -7.28 -12.30
N LEU A 22 0.41 -6.55 -11.18
CA LEU A 22 -0.70 -5.72 -10.72
C LEU A 22 -0.90 -4.54 -11.67
N ASP A 23 -2.05 -4.48 -12.34
CA ASP A 23 -2.38 -3.31 -13.15
C ASP A 23 -3.00 -2.22 -12.25
N PRO A 24 -2.34 -1.08 -12.03
CA PRO A 24 -2.83 -0.05 -11.12
C PRO A 24 -4.21 0.45 -11.52
N ARG A 25 -4.59 0.43 -12.80
CA ARG A 25 -5.92 0.89 -13.24
C ARG A 25 -7.07 0.00 -12.77
N THR A 26 -6.75 -1.23 -12.37
CA THR A 26 -7.72 -2.22 -11.87
C THR A 26 -7.81 -2.24 -10.34
N VAL A 27 -6.86 -1.60 -9.66
CA VAL A 27 -6.75 -1.60 -8.20
C VAL A 27 -7.74 -0.61 -7.59
N ARG A 28 -8.55 -1.09 -6.65
CA ARG A 28 -9.45 -0.24 -5.86
C ARG A 28 -8.77 0.09 -4.54
N PHE A 29 -9.03 1.29 -4.00
CA PHE A 29 -8.48 1.70 -2.71
C PHE A 29 -8.82 0.77 -1.55
N THR A 30 -9.99 0.11 -1.59
CA THR A 30 -10.36 -0.91 -0.60
C THR A 30 -9.50 -2.17 -0.69
N ASP A 31 -9.13 -2.60 -1.90
CA ASP A 31 -8.25 -3.76 -2.08
C ASP A 31 -6.81 -3.38 -1.73
N LEU A 32 -6.36 -2.19 -2.16
CA LEU A 32 -5.04 -1.65 -1.82
C LEU A 32 -4.85 -1.56 -0.30
N HIS A 33 -5.81 -0.95 0.40
CA HIS A 33 -5.79 -0.86 1.87
C HIS A 33 -5.67 -2.22 2.53
N ARG A 34 -6.44 -3.20 2.04
CA ARG A 34 -6.38 -4.56 2.54
C ARG A 34 -5.01 -5.19 2.30
N TRP A 35 -4.45 -5.08 1.09
CA TRP A 35 -3.14 -5.65 0.78
C TRP A 35 -2.04 -5.06 1.64
N ILE A 36 -2.09 -3.76 1.93
CA ILE A 36 -1.14 -3.08 2.82
C ILE A 36 -1.25 -3.62 4.24
N CYS A 37 -2.47 -3.79 4.77
CA CYS A 37 -2.67 -4.43 6.06
C CYS A 37 -2.28 -5.92 6.10
N GLU A 38 -2.17 -6.59 4.95
CA GLU A 38 -1.71 -7.97 4.83
C GLU A 38 -0.18 -8.07 4.59
N LEU A 39 0.55 -6.95 4.52
CA LEU A 39 2.02 -6.95 4.45
C LEU A 39 2.61 -7.29 5.82
N GLU A 40 3.52 -8.26 5.87
CA GLU A 40 4.19 -8.66 7.12
C GLU A 40 5.11 -7.58 7.70
N GLU A 41 5.58 -6.65 6.85
CA GLU A 41 6.44 -5.53 7.25
C GLU A 41 5.65 -4.29 7.66
N PHE A 42 4.32 -4.31 7.53
CA PHE A 42 3.45 -3.18 7.85
C PHE A 42 3.03 -3.23 9.33
N ASP A 43 3.47 -2.23 10.09
CA ASP A 43 3.16 -2.05 11.52
C ASP A 43 2.64 -0.63 11.76
N ASP A 44 1.44 -0.37 11.23
CA ASP A 44 0.70 0.85 11.54
C ASP A 44 -0.80 0.55 11.66
N ASP A 45 -1.54 1.50 12.21
CA ASP A 45 -2.96 1.32 12.46
C ASP A 45 -3.74 1.39 11.14
N PRO A 46 -4.51 0.35 10.77
CA PRO A 46 -5.30 0.33 9.54
C PRO A 46 -6.21 1.56 9.39
N LYS A 47 -6.69 2.14 10.49
CA LYS A 47 -7.61 3.28 10.49
C LYS A 47 -6.94 4.62 10.26
N LYS A 48 -5.60 4.68 10.28
CA LYS A 48 -4.84 5.89 9.94
C LYS A 48 -4.66 6.09 8.42
N SER A 49 -5.08 5.13 7.61
CA SER A 49 -5.13 5.31 6.15
C SER A 49 -6.05 6.47 5.79
N ASN A 50 -5.59 7.35 4.91
CA ASN A 50 -6.40 8.41 4.31
C ASN A 50 -6.35 8.27 2.79
N GLU A 51 -7.31 8.86 2.09
CA GLU A 51 -7.37 8.85 0.62
C GLU A 51 -6.06 9.34 -0.01
N LYS A 52 -5.43 10.38 0.55
CA LYS A 52 -4.13 10.89 0.08
C LYS A 52 -2.98 9.89 0.22
N ILE A 53 -2.99 9.10 1.29
CA ILE A 53 -1.94 8.08 1.52
C ILE A 53 -2.14 6.94 0.52
N LEU A 54 -3.37 6.46 0.38
CA LEU A 54 -3.70 5.40 -0.57
C LEU A 54 -3.42 5.84 -2.01
N GLU A 55 -3.71 7.10 -2.35
CA GLU A 55 -3.36 7.70 -3.64
C GLU A 55 -1.84 7.77 -3.84
N ALA A 56 -1.06 8.18 -2.84
CA ALA A 56 0.40 8.24 -2.94
C ALA A 56 1.03 6.86 -3.17
N ILE A 57 0.51 5.82 -2.50
CA ILE A 57 0.95 4.44 -2.69
C ILE A 57 0.54 3.94 -4.07
N PHE A 58 -0.70 4.23 -4.48
CA PHE A 58 -1.24 3.88 -5.79
C PHE A 58 -0.47 4.51 -6.96
N LEU A 59 0.04 5.74 -6.79
CA LEU A 59 0.89 6.40 -7.78
C LEU A 59 2.32 5.83 -7.83
N GLY A 60 2.71 5.07 -6.80
CA GLY A 60 4.04 4.46 -6.68
C GLY A 60 4.14 3.03 -7.22
N ILE A 61 3.00 2.37 -7.49
CA ILE A 61 2.90 1.05 -8.15
C ILE A 61 2.71 1.19 -9.66
#